data_AF-U5H9P2-F1
#
_entry.id   AF-U5H9P2-F1
#
_cell.length_a   1.000
_cell.length_b   1.000
_cell.length_c   1.000
_cell.angle_alpha   90.00
_cell.angle_beta   90.00
_cell.angle_gamma   90.00
#
_symmetry.space_group_name_H-M   'P 1'
#
loop_
_entity.id
_entity.type
_entity.pdbx_description
1 polymer ?
#
loop_
_entity_poly.entity_id
_entity_poly.type
_entity_poly.pdbx_seq_one_letter_code
_entity_poly.pdbx_strand_id
1 'polypeptide(L)'
;MVNFKLLLASALPLTTVLAFPQYAAESRGLNLATFEKIVDDIIKRANIPQLHADARERRRNKRAPTFSESQLVDITGVHAFKAPGASDTRGPCPGLNVLSNHGYFARNGNTNLVESISALVEVFNMGVDTATVLVAYSIAIIGDPIALTWSIGRSPGKSTLLPGILSAPGGIDQSHNNYESDDASVTRDKFKALYNLQSDPATADYTCDILVQHRNFTIQQSISTNPNFYFAPWSGLVVATAAHNFVANFFANHAASRPEGYLDQSTLKSFFSIVGDTPETLTWVPGEERIPSNWYKPPTPYTLVDVVAEVVAVILAVPAAGKIGGNTGKVDSFVGFDVANVTGGVLNAQTLLEGNNLFCFAYATARAGIPTILGGLVCTLGQTLGFLDSKLAGILPQLGCPQLDKLNLDAFNQFPGRG
;
A
#
# COMPACT_ATOMS: atom_id res chain seq x y z
N MET A 1 8.87 -7.81 -48.20
CA MET A 1 9.26 -6.91 -47.08
C MET A 1 8.00 -6.24 -46.55
N VAL A 2 7.40 -6.82 -45.52
CA VAL A 2 6.19 -6.28 -44.87
C VAL A 2 6.65 -5.39 -43.72
N ASN A 3 6.16 -4.15 -43.70
CA ASN A 3 6.59 -3.09 -42.82
C ASN A 3 6.14 -3.36 -41.37
N PHE A 4 7.04 -3.89 -40.55
CA PHE A 4 6.82 -4.36 -39.17
C PHE A 4 6.37 -3.25 -38.19
N LYS A 5 6.41 -1.97 -38.61
CA LYS A 5 6.02 -0.82 -37.78
C LYS A 5 4.51 -0.54 -37.76
N LEU A 6 3.71 -1.12 -38.66
CA LEU A 6 2.27 -0.86 -38.73
C LEU A 6 1.39 -1.88 -37.99
N LEU A 7 1.96 -2.97 -37.47
CA LEU A 7 1.23 -4.03 -36.74
C LEU A 7 1.29 -3.88 -35.21
N LEU A 8 2.08 -2.93 -34.68
CA LEU A 8 2.14 -2.63 -33.24
C LEU A 8 1.19 -1.50 -32.79
N ALA A 9 0.53 -0.80 -33.73
CA ALA A 9 -0.42 0.28 -33.40
C ALA A 9 -1.88 -0.21 -33.25
N SER A 10 -2.19 -1.47 -33.59
CA SER A 10 -3.54 -2.03 -33.55
C SER A 10 -3.74 -3.16 -32.53
N ALA A 11 -2.75 -3.38 -31.65
CA ALA A 11 -2.84 -4.33 -30.54
C ALA A 11 -2.68 -3.64 -29.16
N LEU A 12 -3.06 -2.36 -29.06
CA LEU A 12 -3.51 -1.80 -27.79
C LEU A 12 -4.77 -2.58 -27.41
N PRO A 13 -4.82 -3.30 -26.28
CA PRO A 13 -6.09 -3.84 -25.89
C PRO A 13 -6.92 -2.65 -25.42
N LEU A 14 -7.94 -2.34 -26.23
CA LEU A 14 -9.18 -1.63 -25.92
C LEU A 14 -9.86 -2.08 -24.59
N THR A 15 -9.27 -3.01 -23.82
CA THR A 15 -9.91 -3.72 -22.71
C THR A 15 -9.84 -2.99 -21.38
N THR A 16 -8.94 -2.03 -21.17
CA THR A 16 -8.97 -1.21 -19.94
C THR A 16 -10.13 -0.21 -19.97
N VAL A 17 -10.47 0.34 -21.14
CA VAL A 17 -11.56 1.32 -21.30
C VAL A 17 -12.94 0.66 -21.32
N LEU A 18 -13.04 -0.61 -21.76
CA LEU A 18 -14.32 -1.33 -21.83
C LEU A 18 -14.74 -2.02 -20.51
N ALA A 19 -13.83 -2.29 -19.57
CA ALA A 19 -14.17 -2.97 -18.32
C ALA A 19 -14.95 -2.09 -17.33
N PHE A 20 -14.76 -0.76 -17.40
CA PHE A 20 -15.30 0.20 -16.45
C PHE A 20 -15.62 1.56 -17.10
N PRO A 21 -16.54 1.63 -18.06
CA PRO A 21 -16.88 2.88 -18.74
C PRO A 21 -17.37 3.99 -17.78
N GLN A 22 -17.93 3.61 -16.63
CA GLN A 22 -18.35 4.54 -15.58
C GLN A 22 -17.18 5.16 -14.77
N TYR A 23 -16.02 4.51 -14.72
CA TYR A 23 -14.83 4.98 -13.96
C TYR A 23 -13.75 5.59 -14.87
N ALA A 24 -13.90 5.53 -16.19
CA ALA A 24 -13.00 6.15 -17.17
C ALA A 24 -12.95 7.69 -17.07
N ALA A 25 -13.90 8.32 -16.37
CA ALA A 25 -13.87 9.74 -16.04
C ALA A 25 -13.05 10.04 -14.77
N GLU A 26 -12.96 9.11 -13.82
CA GLU A 26 -12.21 9.26 -12.56
C GLU A 26 -10.70 9.02 -12.74
N SER A 27 -10.30 8.14 -13.67
CA SER A 27 -8.89 7.94 -14.04
C SER A 27 -8.24 9.13 -14.77
N ARG A 28 -9.02 10.16 -15.15
CA ARG A 28 -8.52 11.42 -15.72
C ARG A 28 -8.02 12.41 -14.66
N GLY A 29 -7.96 12.01 -13.39
CA GLY A 29 -7.77 12.89 -12.24
C GLY A 29 -6.33 13.12 -11.76
N LEU A 30 -5.30 12.49 -12.36
CA LEU A 30 -3.90 12.79 -12.02
C LEU A 30 -3.48 14.10 -12.67
N ASN A 31 -3.86 15.21 -12.05
CA ASN A 31 -3.41 16.54 -12.46
C ASN A 31 -1.99 16.77 -11.92
N LEU A 32 -0.98 16.61 -12.79
CA LEU A 32 0.42 16.82 -12.44
C LEU A 32 0.70 18.21 -11.87
N ALA A 33 0.01 19.25 -12.35
CA ALA A 33 0.13 20.60 -11.79
C ALA A 33 -0.48 20.72 -10.38
N THR A 34 -1.44 19.85 -10.03
CA THR A 34 -1.95 19.73 -8.65
C THR A 34 -1.00 18.90 -7.78
N PHE A 35 -0.42 17.83 -8.33
CA PHE A 35 0.57 16.99 -7.65
C PHE A 35 1.83 17.79 -7.27
N GLU A 36 2.48 18.42 -8.24
CA GLU A 36 3.70 19.22 -8.01
C GLU A 36 3.40 20.35 -7.02
N LYS A 37 2.26 21.04 -7.19
CA LYS A 37 1.84 22.11 -6.26
C LYS A 37 1.61 21.60 -4.84
N ILE A 38 0.98 20.43 -4.65
CA ILE A 38 0.72 19.88 -3.31
C ILE A 38 2.03 19.48 -2.63
N VAL A 39 2.90 18.77 -3.34
CA VAL A 39 4.18 18.31 -2.80
C VAL A 39 5.10 19.50 -2.52
N ASP A 40 5.21 20.44 -3.46
CA ASP A 40 5.96 21.69 -3.27
C ASP A 40 5.40 22.51 -2.10
N ASP A 41 4.08 22.63 -1.96
CA ASP A 41 3.46 23.33 -0.84
C ASP A 41 3.78 22.62 0.49
N ILE A 42 3.81 21.28 0.51
CA ILE A 42 4.19 20.50 1.70
C ILE A 42 5.66 20.78 2.07
N ILE A 43 6.56 20.76 1.09
CA ILE A 43 7.99 21.00 1.29
C ILE A 43 8.27 22.46 1.68
N LYS A 44 7.65 23.42 0.99
CA LYS A 44 7.81 24.87 1.24
C LYS A 44 7.26 25.28 2.61
N ARG A 45 6.26 24.56 3.11
CA ARG A 45 5.63 24.80 4.42
C ARG A 45 6.16 23.86 5.51
N ALA A 46 7.33 23.24 5.31
CA ALA A 46 7.99 22.35 6.27
C ALA A 46 8.36 23.06 7.58
N ASN A 47 7.32 23.30 8.37
CA ASN A 47 7.32 23.52 9.80
C ASN A 47 6.26 22.52 10.30
N ILE A 48 6.71 21.42 10.90
CA ILE A 48 5.89 20.22 11.20
C ILE A 48 4.52 20.57 11.82
N PRO A 49 4.41 21.50 12.81
CA PRO A 49 3.12 21.89 13.39
C PRO A 49 2.13 22.51 12.37
N GLN A 50 2.67 23.18 11.35
CA GLN A 50 1.91 23.90 10.33
C GLN A 50 1.49 22.98 9.17
N LEU A 51 2.28 21.94 8.87
CA LEU A 51 1.88 20.85 7.96
C LEU A 51 0.64 20.10 8.47
N HIS A 52 0.59 19.84 9.78
CA HIS A 52 -0.59 19.24 10.41
C HIS A 52 -1.79 20.20 10.45
N ALA A 53 -1.55 21.50 10.66
CA ALA A 53 -2.60 22.52 10.56
C ALA A 53 -3.15 22.64 9.13
N ASP A 54 -2.28 22.59 8.12
CA ASP A 54 -2.62 22.73 6.70
C ASP A 54 -3.23 21.46 6.09
N ALA A 55 -2.87 20.26 6.58
CA ALA A 55 -3.56 19.02 6.21
C ALA A 55 -4.99 18.98 6.80
N ARG A 56 -5.13 19.38 8.07
CA ARG A 56 -6.44 19.60 8.71
C ARG A 56 -7.24 20.69 7.97
N GLU A 57 -6.60 21.78 7.60
CA GLU A 57 -7.22 22.89 6.87
C GLU A 57 -7.55 22.52 5.42
N ARG A 58 -6.75 21.70 4.73
CA ARG A 58 -7.08 21.16 3.39
C ARG A 58 -8.23 20.15 3.44
N ARG A 59 -8.34 19.33 4.49
CA ARG A 59 -9.52 18.48 4.75
C ARG A 59 -10.76 19.31 5.10
N ARG A 60 -10.57 20.50 5.68
CA ARG A 60 -11.63 21.47 6.01
C ARG A 60 -12.03 22.38 4.83
N ASN A 61 -11.10 22.67 3.92
CA ASN A 61 -11.26 23.60 2.78
C ASN A 61 -11.54 22.91 1.43
N LYS A 62 -11.20 21.61 1.25
CA LYS A 62 -12.04 20.75 0.38
C LYS A 62 -13.42 20.80 1.03
N ARG A 63 -14.48 21.21 0.29
CA ARG A 63 -15.88 21.26 0.78
C ARG A 63 -16.06 20.32 1.96
N ALA A 64 -16.36 20.85 3.15
CA ALA A 64 -16.48 20.07 4.37
C ALA A 64 -17.15 18.72 4.03
N PRO A 65 -16.50 17.59 4.34
CA PRO A 65 -16.93 16.29 3.85
C PRO A 65 -18.43 16.13 4.09
N THR A 66 -19.19 16.01 3.02
CA THR A 66 -20.64 15.92 3.11
C THR A 66 -21.01 14.45 3.21
N PHE A 67 -21.69 14.09 4.29
CA PHE A 67 -22.30 12.78 4.45
C PHE A 67 -23.24 12.47 3.28
N SER A 68 -23.23 11.20 2.86
CA SER A 68 -24.17 10.58 1.93
C SER A 68 -24.45 9.16 2.38
N GLU A 69 -25.72 8.75 2.35
CA GLU A 69 -26.15 7.38 2.60
C GLU A 69 -25.46 6.36 1.67
N SER A 70 -25.04 6.78 0.48
CA SER A 70 -24.28 5.94 -0.46
C SER A 70 -22.89 5.56 0.03
N GLN A 71 -22.42 6.14 1.14
CA GLN A 71 -21.17 5.75 1.80
C GLN A 71 -21.33 4.51 2.66
N LEU A 72 -22.57 4.12 3.02
CA LEU A 72 -22.81 2.91 3.80
C LEU A 72 -22.32 1.69 3.00
N VAL A 73 -21.44 0.90 3.61
CA VAL A 73 -20.96 -0.34 3.00
C VAL A 73 -21.92 -1.48 3.37
N ASP A 74 -22.39 -2.21 2.36
CA ASP A 74 -23.28 -3.35 2.59
C ASP A 74 -22.50 -4.51 3.22
N ILE A 75 -22.97 -4.99 4.35
CA ILE A 75 -22.43 -6.15 5.06
C ILE A 75 -23.50 -7.20 5.30
N THR A 76 -24.55 -7.20 4.48
CA THR A 76 -25.71 -8.10 4.58
C THR A 76 -25.76 -9.07 3.39
N GLY A 77 -26.65 -10.07 3.44
CA GLY A 77 -26.86 -10.99 2.32
C GLY A 77 -25.57 -11.69 1.86
N VAL A 78 -25.20 -11.48 0.60
CA VAL A 78 -23.95 -12.03 0.03
C VAL A 78 -22.69 -11.45 0.67
N HIS A 79 -22.80 -10.23 1.23
CA HIS A 79 -21.75 -9.52 1.96
C HIS A 79 -21.78 -9.72 3.48
N ALA A 80 -22.67 -10.60 3.97
CA ALA A 80 -22.66 -11.01 5.37
C ALA A 80 -21.29 -11.57 5.77
N PHE A 81 -20.83 -11.19 6.96
CA PHE A 81 -19.59 -11.73 7.52
C PHE A 81 -19.64 -13.26 7.57
N LYS A 82 -18.57 -13.90 7.13
CA LYS A 82 -18.30 -15.32 7.38
C LYS A 82 -16.83 -15.48 7.76
N ALA A 83 -16.59 -16.13 8.88
CA ALA A 83 -15.24 -16.51 9.30
C ALA A 83 -14.59 -17.41 8.24
N PRO A 84 -13.27 -17.29 8.00
CA PRO A 84 -12.56 -18.12 7.04
C PRO A 84 -12.65 -19.59 7.47
N GLY A 85 -12.95 -20.47 6.51
CA GLY A 85 -12.85 -21.91 6.70
C GLY A 85 -11.39 -22.37 6.74
N ALA A 86 -11.17 -23.64 7.07
CA ALA A 86 -9.82 -24.20 7.19
C ALA A 86 -8.99 -24.17 5.88
N SER A 87 -9.64 -24.01 4.72
CA SER A 87 -9.02 -23.89 3.40
C SER A 87 -8.89 -22.46 2.90
N ASP A 88 -9.44 -21.49 3.63
CA ASP A 88 -9.48 -20.10 3.20
C ASP A 88 -8.22 -19.37 3.69
N THR A 89 -7.58 -18.60 2.82
CA THR A 89 -6.34 -17.91 3.14
C THR A 89 -6.58 -16.46 3.55
N ARG A 90 -5.83 -16.00 4.55
CA ARG A 90 -5.79 -14.61 5.05
C ARG A 90 -4.32 -14.26 5.27
N GLY A 91 -3.99 -12.99 5.08
CA GLY A 91 -2.60 -12.52 5.18
C GLY A 91 -2.44 -11.38 6.20
N PRO A 92 -1.34 -10.63 6.11
CA PRO A 92 -1.01 -9.56 7.05
C PRO A 92 -1.84 -8.28 6.83
N CYS A 93 -2.59 -8.17 5.73
CA CYS A 93 -3.36 -6.97 5.43
C CYS A 93 -4.81 -7.09 5.92
N PRO A 94 -5.18 -6.41 7.02
CA PRO A 94 -6.55 -6.46 7.55
C PRO A 94 -7.58 -5.99 6.52
N GLY A 95 -7.25 -4.96 5.73
CA GLY A 95 -8.12 -4.42 4.68
C GLY A 95 -8.48 -5.46 3.61
N LEU A 96 -7.55 -6.35 3.22
CA LEU A 96 -7.86 -7.42 2.27
C LEU A 96 -8.63 -8.57 2.94
N ASN A 97 -8.28 -8.89 4.18
CA ASN A 97 -8.95 -9.94 4.95
C ASN A 97 -10.43 -9.65 5.14
N VAL A 98 -10.81 -8.40 5.47
CA VAL A 98 -12.22 -8.01 5.59
C VAL A 98 -12.98 -8.16 4.27
N LEU A 99 -12.37 -7.86 3.13
CA LEU A 99 -13.02 -7.98 1.82
C LEU A 99 -13.37 -9.45 1.51
N SER A 100 -12.48 -10.40 1.81
CA SER A 100 -12.80 -11.83 1.69
C SER A 100 -13.79 -12.31 2.75
N ASN A 101 -13.72 -11.82 3.99
CA ASN A 101 -14.66 -12.16 5.06
C ASN A 101 -16.09 -11.67 4.78
N HIS A 102 -16.22 -10.58 4.02
CA HIS A 102 -17.49 -10.00 3.57
C HIS A 102 -17.79 -10.29 2.10
N GLY A 103 -17.11 -11.25 1.46
CA GLY A 103 -17.46 -11.71 0.10
C GLY A 103 -17.35 -10.65 -1.01
N TYR A 104 -16.69 -9.53 -0.76
CA TYR A 104 -16.29 -8.56 -1.79
C TYR A 104 -15.12 -9.10 -2.63
N PHE A 105 -14.24 -9.85 -1.99
CA PHE A 105 -13.34 -10.79 -2.66
C PHE A 105 -13.91 -12.20 -2.56
N ALA A 106 -13.40 -13.10 -3.40
CA ALA A 106 -13.56 -14.52 -3.17
C ALA A 106 -13.20 -14.88 -1.71
N ARG A 107 -14.11 -15.58 -1.03
CA ARG A 107 -14.00 -15.87 0.42
C ARG A 107 -12.81 -16.74 0.78
N ASN A 108 -12.35 -17.52 -0.18
CA ASN A 108 -11.15 -18.36 -0.06
C ASN A 108 -9.83 -17.56 -0.04
N GLY A 109 -9.86 -16.24 -0.27
CA GLY A 109 -8.68 -15.38 -0.27
C GLY A 109 -7.86 -15.39 -1.58
N ASN A 110 -8.38 -16.00 -2.66
CA ASN A 110 -7.77 -15.96 -3.98
C ASN A 110 -8.60 -15.09 -4.92
N THR A 111 -8.06 -13.93 -5.29
CA THR A 111 -8.78 -12.90 -6.05
C THR A 111 -8.10 -12.66 -7.42
N ASN A 112 -8.65 -11.75 -8.21
CA ASN A 112 -8.13 -11.33 -9.49
C ASN A 112 -8.10 -9.80 -9.63
N LEU A 113 -7.37 -9.31 -10.64
CA LEU A 113 -7.18 -7.88 -10.89
C LEU A 113 -8.49 -7.05 -10.84
N VAL A 114 -9.53 -7.53 -11.51
CA VAL A 114 -10.80 -6.79 -11.69
C VAL A 114 -11.59 -6.77 -10.39
N GLU A 115 -11.74 -7.93 -9.76
CA GLU A 115 -12.42 -8.07 -8.45
C GLU A 115 -11.70 -7.22 -7.40
N SER A 116 -10.37 -7.30 -7.35
CA SER A 116 -9.54 -6.56 -6.40
C SER A 116 -9.73 -5.04 -6.51
N ILE A 117 -9.60 -4.49 -7.72
CA ILE A 117 -9.77 -3.04 -7.95
C ILE A 117 -11.21 -2.61 -7.61
N SER A 118 -12.21 -3.37 -8.07
CA SER A 118 -13.61 -3.02 -7.85
C SER A 118 -13.95 -2.94 -6.37
N ALA A 119 -13.58 -3.96 -5.59
CA ALA A 119 -13.88 -4.00 -4.17
C ALA A 119 -13.08 -2.97 -3.36
N LEU A 120 -11.83 -2.65 -3.73
CA LEU A 120 -11.07 -1.57 -3.08
C LEU A 120 -11.72 -0.19 -3.31
N VAL A 121 -12.20 0.08 -4.53
CA VAL A 121 -12.95 1.30 -4.88
C VAL A 121 -14.30 1.31 -4.16
N GLU A 122 -15.02 0.19 -4.19
CA GLU A 122 -16.37 0.09 -3.65
C GLU A 122 -16.41 0.21 -2.12
N VAL A 123 -15.53 -0.48 -1.41
CA VAL A 123 -15.57 -0.57 0.06
C VAL A 123 -14.78 0.56 0.71
N PHE A 124 -13.58 0.85 0.21
CA PHE A 124 -12.69 1.83 0.85
C PHE A 124 -12.66 3.19 0.16
N ASN A 125 -13.36 3.34 -0.97
CA ASN A 125 -13.23 4.51 -1.83
C ASN A 125 -11.76 4.79 -2.20
N MET A 126 -11.00 3.73 -2.45
CA MET A 126 -9.64 3.86 -2.97
C MET A 126 -9.72 4.38 -4.41
N GLY A 127 -8.89 5.36 -4.76
CA GLY A 127 -8.76 5.83 -6.13
C GLY A 127 -8.38 4.69 -7.07
N VAL A 128 -8.97 4.67 -8.26
CA VAL A 128 -8.73 3.62 -9.27
C VAL A 128 -7.24 3.55 -9.63
N ASP A 129 -6.55 4.69 -9.63
CA ASP A 129 -5.10 4.78 -9.84
C ASP A 129 -4.32 4.05 -8.74
N THR A 130 -4.60 4.34 -7.46
CA THR A 130 -3.99 3.68 -6.30
C THR A 130 -4.27 2.18 -6.32
N ALA A 131 -5.52 1.79 -6.49
CA ALA A 131 -5.93 0.39 -6.52
C ALA A 131 -5.25 -0.37 -7.67
N THR A 132 -5.16 0.24 -8.85
CA THR A 132 -4.48 -0.36 -10.00
C THR A 132 -2.99 -0.55 -9.73
N VAL A 133 -2.30 0.44 -9.17
CA VAL A 133 -0.87 0.33 -8.84
C VAL A 133 -0.62 -0.80 -7.85
N LEU A 134 -1.34 -0.82 -6.74
CA LEU A 134 -1.14 -1.81 -5.68
C LEU A 134 -1.43 -3.23 -6.20
N VAL A 135 -2.58 -3.44 -6.84
CA VAL A 135 -3.00 -4.77 -7.31
C VAL A 135 -2.13 -5.26 -8.47
N ALA A 136 -1.78 -4.40 -9.43
CA ALA A 136 -0.90 -4.80 -10.53
C ALA A 136 0.50 -5.15 -10.01
N TYR A 137 1.03 -4.38 -9.05
CA TYR A 137 2.29 -4.71 -8.42
C TYR A 137 2.20 -6.02 -7.65
N SER A 138 1.15 -6.27 -6.86
CA SER A 138 0.91 -7.55 -6.19
C SER A 138 0.90 -8.73 -7.18
N ILE A 139 0.13 -8.65 -8.27
CA ILE A 139 0.09 -9.72 -9.27
C ILE A 139 1.48 -9.96 -9.88
N ALA A 140 2.25 -8.89 -10.13
CA ALA A 140 3.57 -9.00 -10.72
C ALA A 140 4.58 -9.75 -9.83
N ILE A 141 4.56 -9.53 -8.52
CA ILE A 141 5.59 -10.08 -7.61
C ILE A 141 5.15 -11.36 -6.87
N ILE A 142 3.85 -11.56 -6.65
CA ILE A 142 3.32 -12.65 -5.81
C ILE A 142 2.13 -13.40 -6.42
N GLY A 143 1.69 -13.00 -7.63
CA GLY A 143 0.54 -13.57 -8.33
C GLY A 143 0.90 -14.28 -9.64
N ASP A 144 -0.13 -14.48 -10.47
CA ASP A 144 -0.03 -14.98 -11.84
C ASP A 144 -0.41 -13.84 -12.81
N PRO A 145 0.56 -13.24 -13.53
CA PRO A 145 0.30 -12.13 -14.46
C PRO A 145 -0.41 -12.55 -15.75
N ILE A 146 -0.54 -13.86 -16.03
CA ILE A 146 -1.30 -14.38 -17.17
C ILE A 146 -2.76 -14.56 -16.77
N ALA A 147 -3.00 -15.24 -15.64
CA ALA A 147 -4.33 -15.46 -15.10
C ALA A 147 -4.92 -14.19 -14.46
N LEU A 148 -4.08 -13.19 -14.18
CA LEU A 148 -4.41 -11.97 -13.45
C LEU A 148 -4.93 -12.25 -12.04
N THR A 149 -4.42 -13.31 -11.40
CA THR A 149 -4.84 -13.76 -10.07
C THR A 149 -3.74 -13.64 -9.05
N TRP A 150 -4.12 -13.52 -7.77
CA TRP A 150 -3.18 -13.50 -6.65
C TRP A 150 -3.88 -13.90 -5.35
N SER A 151 -3.08 -14.20 -4.33
CA SER A 151 -3.54 -14.61 -3.00
C SER A 151 -3.30 -13.51 -1.96
N ILE A 152 -4.33 -13.18 -1.19
CA ILE A 152 -4.25 -12.19 -0.10
C ILE A 152 -3.62 -12.71 1.19
N GLY A 153 -3.29 -14.01 1.23
CA GLY A 153 -2.50 -14.65 2.27
C GLY A 153 -1.50 -15.63 1.63
N ARG A 154 -1.24 -16.77 2.27
CA ARG A 154 -0.49 -17.87 1.66
C ARG A 154 -1.14 -18.35 0.37
N SER A 155 -0.34 -18.47 -0.69
CA SER A 155 -0.77 -19.09 -1.93
C SER A 155 -1.26 -20.53 -1.72
N PRO A 156 -2.34 -20.95 -2.40
CA PRO A 156 -2.86 -22.32 -2.33
C PRO A 156 -1.88 -23.36 -2.93
N GLY A 157 -0.71 -22.92 -3.43
CA GLY A 157 0.41 -23.79 -3.76
C GLY A 157 0.02 -24.86 -4.76
N LYS A 158 -0.41 -24.50 -5.97
CA LYS A 158 -0.55 -25.46 -7.08
C LYS A 158 -0.28 -24.81 -8.45
N SER A 159 0.44 -25.60 -9.25
CA SER A 159 0.75 -25.50 -10.68
C SER A 159 0.65 -24.11 -11.26
N THR A 160 1.80 -23.50 -11.51
CA THR A 160 1.86 -22.52 -12.58
C THR A 160 1.26 -23.14 -13.85
N LEU A 161 0.55 -22.35 -14.65
CA LEU A 161 0.04 -22.78 -15.96
C LEU A 161 1.16 -23.42 -16.82
N LEU A 162 2.42 -23.09 -16.52
CA LEU A 162 3.63 -23.61 -17.14
C LEU A 162 4.72 -23.92 -16.07
N PRO A 163 4.73 -25.13 -15.48
CA PRO A 163 5.75 -25.55 -14.52
C PRO A 163 7.16 -25.45 -15.14
N GLY A 164 8.09 -24.76 -14.46
CA GLY A 164 9.45 -24.52 -14.96
C GLY A 164 9.62 -23.28 -15.85
N ILE A 165 8.52 -22.65 -16.29
CA ILE A 165 8.54 -21.34 -16.96
C ILE A 165 8.20 -20.25 -15.95
N LEU A 166 7.08 -20.38 -15.23
CA LEU A 166 6.66 -19.43 -14.18
C LEU A 166 7.06 -19.95 -12.79
N SER A 167 7.39 -19.04 -11.86
CA SER A 167 7.51 -19.35 -10.42
C SER A 167 6.12 -19.54 -9.80
N ALA A 168 5.99 -20.43 -8.82
CA ALA A 168 4.72 -20.62 -8.11
C ALA A 168 4.33 -19.30 -7.41
N PRO A 169 3.08 -18.81 -7.56
CA PRO A 169 2.64 -17.61 -6.87
C PRO A 169 2.86 -17.78 -5.36
N GLY A 170 3.50 -16.82 -4.71
CA GLY A 170 3.78 -16.89 -3.27
C GLY A 170 2.60 -16.46 -2.40
N GLY A 171 1.73 -15.60 -2.93
CA GLY A 171 0.79 -14.82 -2.12
C GLY A 171 1.52 -13.82 -1.23
N ILE A 172 0.78 -12.90 -0.61
CA ILE A 172 1.38 -11.74 0.08
C ILE A 172 2.26 -12.14 1.28
N ASP A 173 2.00 -13.29 1.90
CA ASP A 173 2.81 -13.80 3.01
C ASP A 173 4.24 -14.16 2.61
N GLN A 174 4.49 -14.35 1.30
CA GLN A 174 5.82 -14.64 0.74
C GLN A 174 6.43 -13.42 0.05
N SER A 175 5.95 -12.22 0.36
CA SER A 175 6.40 -10.95 -0.23
C SER A 175 7.36 -10.15 0.65
N HIS A 176 7.96 -10.79 1.65
CA HIS A 176 8.82 -10.11 2.64
C HIS A 176 9.89 -9.25 1.96
N ASN A 177 10.02 -7.99 2.40
CA ASN A 177 10.87 -6.93 1.84
C ASN A 177 10.56 -6.49 0.39
N ASN A 178 9.53 -7.06 -0.25
CA ASN A 178 9.09 -6.73 -1.60
C ASN A 178 7.72 -6.04 -1.62
N TYR A 179 6.86 -6.37 -0.65
CA TYR A 179 5.58 -5.72 -0.37
C TYR A 179 5.32 -5.69 1.14
N GLU A 180 5.39 -6.84 1.80
CA GLU A 180 5.39 -6.94 3.25
C GLU A 180 6.72 -6.44 3.82
N SER A 181 6.68 -5.80 4.99
CA SER A 181 7.84 -5.21 5.64
C SER A 181 7.74 -5.42 7.14
N ASP A 182 8.87 -5.73 7.78
CA ASP A 182 8.97 -6.03 9.21
C ASP A 182 8.24 -5.02 10.11
N ASP A 183 8.33 -3.74 9.74
CA ASP A 183 7.80 -2.58 10.46
C ASP A 183 6.34 -2.24 10.10
N ALA A 184 5.77 -2.85 9.06
CA ALA A 184 4.40 -2.63 8.60
C ALA A 184 3.37 -3.44 9.38
N SER A 185 3.72 -4.65 9.81
CA SER A 185 2.78 -5.57 10.44
C SER A 185 2.40 -5.06 11.83
N VAL A 186 1.11 -4.79 12.04
CA VAL A 186 0.56 -4.42 13.36
C VAL A 186 0.31 -5.71 14.16
N THR A 187 1.39 -6.42 14.52
CA THR A 187 1.36 -7.60 15.40
C THR A 187 0.98 -7.22 16.83
N ARG A 188 0.73 -8.19 17.73
CA ARG A 188 0.26 -7.95 19.12
C ARG A 188 0.95 -6.79 19.84
N ASP A 189 2.29 -6.74 19.85
CA ASP A 189 3.00 -5.68 20.57
C ASP A 189 2.91 -4.32 19.87
N LYS A 190 2.92 -4.32 18.54
CA LYS A 190 2.73 -3.11 17.73
C LYS A 190 1.30 -2.58 17.83
N PHE A 191 0.31 -3.46 17.82
CA PHE A 191 -1.09 -3.09 18.05
C PHE A 191 -1.28 -2.51 19.45
N LYS A 192 -0.73 -3.15 20.48
CA LYS A 192 -0.77 -2.63 21.86
C LYS A 192 -0.15 -1.24 21.97
N ALA A 193 0.98 -1.01 21.30
CA ALA A 193 1.60 0.31 21.27
C ALA A 193 0.70 1.35 20.60
N LEU A 194 0.07 1.03 19.46
CA LEU A 194 -0.93 1.90 18.83
C LEU A 194 -2.10 2.17 19.78
N TYR A 195 -2.70 1.12 20.33
CA TYR A 195 -3.84 1.20 21.23
C TYR A 195 -3.58 2.14 22.40
N ASN A 196 -2.39 2.05 23.01
CA ASN A 196 -1.97 2.87 24.15
C ASN A 196 -1.76 4.36 23.83
N LEU A 197 -1.62 4.75 22.56
CA LEU A 197 -1.58 6.18 22.17
C LEU A 197 -2.93 6.87 22.38
N GLN A 198 -4.02 6.11 22.49
CA GLN A 198 -5.39 6.59 22.68
C GLN A 198 -6.08 5.72 23.75
N SER A 199 -5.54 5.73 24.97
CA SER A 199 -5.95 4.79 26.04
C SER A 199 -7.34 5.05 26.63
N ASP A 200 -7.86 6.28 26.55
CA ASP A 200 -9.22 6.61 27.00
C ASP A 200 -10.24 6.29 25.90
N PRO A 201 -11.10 5.25 26.07
CA PRO A 201 -12.07 4.86 25.05
C PRO A 201 -13.10 5.96 24.75
N ALA A 202 -13.37 6.88 25.69
CA ALA A 202 -14.36 7.94 25.50
C ALA A 202 -13.89 9.04 24.54
N THR A 203 -12.56 9.18 24.37
CA THR A 203 -11.95 10.23 23.56
C THR A 203 -11.04 9.70 22.45
N ALA A 204 -10.84 8.39 22.37
CA ALA A 204 -9.95 7.74 21.43
C ALA A 204 -10.32 8.02 19.96
N ASP A 205 -9.39 8.64 19.23
CA ASP A 205 -9.48 8.88 17.79
C ASP A 205 -8.12 8.64 17.12
N TYR A 206 -8.00 7.54 16.37
CA TYR A 206 -6.75 7.15 15.69
C TYR A 206 -6.58 7.91 14.36
N THR A 207 -6.29 9.20 14.47
CA THR A 207 -6.03 10.09 13.33
C THR A 207 -4.66 9.83 12.69
N CYS A 208 -4.41 10.35 11.47
CA CYS A 208 -3.12 10.25 10.80
C CYS A 208 -1.94 10.70 11.68
N ASP A 209 -2.11 11.70 12.55
CA ASP A 209 -1.06 12.16 13.48
C ASP A 209 -0.69 11.08 14.51
N ILE A 210 -1.68 10.30 14.97
CA ILE A 210 -1.46 9.15 15.86
C ILE A 210 -0.74 8.03 15.10
N LEU A 211 -1.13 7.77 13.85
CA LEU A 211 -0.50 6.75 13.02
C LEU A 211 0.94 7.13 12.64
N VAL A 212 1.25 8.42 12.47
CA VAL A 212 2.63 8.92 12.30
C VAL A 212 3.48 8.67 13.54
N GLN A 213 2.94 8.92 14.75
CA GLN A 213 3.64 8.60 16.00
C GLN A 213 3.90 7.09 16.13
N HIS A 214 2.89 6.28 15.82
CA HIS A 214 3.02 4.83 15.81
C HIS A 214 4.03 4.34 14.77
N ARG A 215 4.08 4.97 13.59
CA ARG A 215 5.06 4.69 12.54
C ARG A 215 6.51 4.89 13.02
N ASN A 216 6.77 5.96 13.76
CA ASN A 216 8.09 6.15 14.37
C ASN A 216 8.42 4.99 15.33
N PHE A 217 7.46 4.61 16.18
CA PHE A 217 7.63 3.49 17.10
C PHE A 217 7.93 2.17 16.37
N THR A 218 7.17 1.81 15.32
CA THR A 218 7.34 0.54 14.62
C THR A 218 8.69 0.43 13.92
N ILE A 219 9.21 1.53 13.38
CA ILE A 219 10.56 1.59 12.80
C ILE A 219 11.62 1.41 13.89
N GLN A 220 11.56 2.18 14.98
CA GLN A 220 12.55 2.08 16.06
C GLN A 220 12.54 0.70 16.72
N GLN A 221 11.36 0.12 16.94
CA GLN A 221 11.24 -1.23 17.46
C GLN A 221 11.88 -2.25 16.53
N SER A 222 11.69 -2.12 15.22
CA SER A 222 12.28 -3.08 14.26
C SER A 222 13.81 -2.96 14.22
N ILE A 223 14.35 -1.74 14.36
CA ILE A 223 15.80 -1.50 14.53
C ILE A 223 16.34 -2.18 15.79
N SER A 224 15.64 -2.08 16.93
CA SER A 224 16.16 -2.56 18.22
C SER A 224 15.88 -4.04 18.51
N THR A 225 15.02 -4.69 17.73
CA THR A 225 14.59 -6.07 18.02
C THR A 225 14.88 -7.06 16.90
N ASN A 226 15.04 -6.60 15.65
CA ASN A 226 15.29 -7.49 14.52
C ASN A 226 16.71 -7.26 13.94
N PRO A 227 17.67 -8.16 14.17
CA PRO A 227 19.03 -8.01 13.65
C PRO A 227 19.13 -8.04 12.11
N ASN A 228 18.07 -8.49 11.43
CA ASN A 228 17.98 -8.57 9.97
C ASN A 228 17.01 -7.55 9.37
N PHE A 229 16.56 -6.56 10.16
CA PHE A 229 15.62 -5.54 9.71
C PHE A 229 16.12 -4.86 8.44
N TYR A 230 15.30 -4.88 7.38
CA TYR A 230 15.58 -4.19 6.14
C TYR A 230 14.40 -3.30 5.76
N PHE A 231 14.64 -1.99 5.81
CA PHE A 231 13.68 -0.98 5.38
C PHE A 231 13.93 -0.67 3.89
N ALA A 232 13.26 -1.44 3.03
CA ALA A 232 13.47 -1.36 1.58
C ALA A 232 12.90 -0.06 0.98
N PRO A 233 13.45 0.41 -0.17
CA PRO A 233 12.96 1.60 -0.87
C PRO A 233 11.47 1.56 -1.24
N TRP A 234 10.89 0.39 -1.46
CA TRP A 234 9.47 0.25 -1.82
C TRP A 234 8.63 -0.26 -0.67
N SER A 235 8.90 -1.47 -0.16
CA SER A 235 8.09 -2.08 0.89
C SER A 235 8.11 -1.28 2.20
N GLY A 236 9.26 -0.77 2.62
CA GLY A 236 9.41 0.02 3.85
C GLY A 236 9.00 1.48 3.63
N LEU A 237 9.70 2.18 2.74
CA LEU A 237 9.54 3.63 2.57
C LEU A 237 8.14 4.03 2.08
N VAL A 238 7.61 3.33 1.07
CA VAL A 238 6.32 3.69 0.44
C VAL A 238 5.19 2.85 0.99
N VAL A 239 5.23 1.52 0.82
CA VAL A 239 4.09 0.63 1.11
C VAL A 239 3.77 0.62 2.61
N ALA A 240 4.74 0.38 3.48
CA ALA A 240 4.52 0.30 4.91
C ALA A 240 4.13 1.67 5.51
N THR A 241 4.70 2.77 5.01
CA THR A 241 4.32 4.12 5.41
C THR A 241 2.89 4.45 4.97
N ALA A 242 2.53 4.15 3.72
CA ALA A 242 1.18 4.34 3.21
C ALA A 242 0.16 3.46 3.96
N ALA A 243 0.52 2.22 4.29
CA ALA A 243 -0.34 1.31 5.04
C ALA A 243 -0.70 1.83 6.44
N HIS A 244 0.20 2.57 7.12
CA HIS A 244 -0.15 3.23 8.38
C HIS A 244 -1.20 4.34 8.15
N ASN A 245 -1.05 5.13 7.08
CA ASN A 245 -2.05 6.15 6.75
C ASN A 245 -3.39 5.55 6.31
N PHE A 246 -3.38 4.40 5.64
CA PHE A 246 -4.59 3.66 5.27
C PHE A 246 -5.44 3.28 6.48
N VAL A 247 -4.85 3.03 7.66
CA VAL A 247 -5.63 2.77 8.87
C VAL A 247 -6.55 3.96 9.18
N ALA A 248 -5.99 5.17 9.27
CA ALA A 248 -6.77 6.37 9.56
C ALA A 248 -7.71 6.76 8.40
N ASN A 249 -7.27 6.58 7.15
CA ASN A 249 -8.05 7.00 5.99
C ASN A 249 -9.15 6.00 5.60
N PHE A 250 -8.96 4.70 5.79
CA PHE A 250 -9.88 3.66 5.31
C PHE A 250 -10.61 2.90 6.42
N PHE A 251 -10.21 2.98 7.68
CA PHE A 251 -10.95 2.35 8.78
C PHE A 251 -11.80 3.34 9.57
N ALA A 252 -11.56 4.65 9.44
CA ALA A 252 -12.41 5.67 10.05
C ALA A 252 -13.85 5.59 9.50
N ASN A 253 -14.84 5.73 10.40
CA ASN A 253 -16.24 5.73 10.05
C ASN A 253 -16.70 7.16 9.73
N HIS A 254 -17.27 7.37 8.54
CA HIS A 254 -17.76 8.67 8.05
C HIS A 254 -19.29 8.84 8.20
N ALA A 255 -19.85 8.34 9.30
CA ALA A 255 -21.28 8.43 9.58
C ALA A 255 -21.77 9.90 9.69
N ALA A 256 -23.08 10.11 9.56
CA ALA A 256 -23.70 11.44 9.56
C ALA A 256 -23.33 12.31 10.79
N SER A 257 -23.05 11.69 11.94
CA SER A 257 -22.65 12.38 13.17
C SER A 257 -21.21 12.91 13.14
N ARG A 258 -20.33 12.31 12.33
CA ARG A 258 -18.90 12.61 12.21
C ARG A 258 -18.44 12.41 10.75
N PRO A 259 -18.97 13.19 9.79
CA PRO A 259 -18.70 12.97 8.37
C PRO A 259 -17.23 13.19 7.97
N GLU A 260 -16.46 13.90 8.81
CA GLU A 260 -15.00 14.03 8.68
C GLU A 260 -14.23 12.74 8.92
N GLY A 261 -14.88 11.71 9.48
CA GLY A 261 -14.27 10.43 9.82
C GLY A 261 -13.86 10.37 11.29
N TYR A 262 -14.13 9.24 11.92
CA TYR A 262 -13.75 8.95 13.30
C TYR A 262 -13.33 7.49 13.43
N LEU A 263 -12.15 7.23 14.00
CA LEU A 263 -11.64 5.87 14.21
C LEU A 263 -11.47 5.63 15.70
N ASP A 264 -12.45 4.98 16.32
CA ASP A 264 -12.40 4.61 17.73
C ASP A 264 -11.72 3.26 17.98
N GLN A 265 -11.53 2.94 19.26
CA GLN A 265 -10.99 1.64 19.68
C GLN A 265 -11.81 0.46 19.18
N SER A 266 -13.14 0.58 19.12
CA SER A 266 -14.02 -0.51 18.72
C SER A 266 -13.87 -0.84 17.23
N THR A 267 -13.88 0.18 16.38
CA THR A 267 -13.69 0.08 14.93
C THR A 267 -12.27 -0.40 14.62
N LEU A 268 -11.25 0.18 15.26
CA LEU A 268 -9.85 -0.26 15.09
C LEU A 268 -9.70 -1.75 15.40
N LYS A 269 -10.21 -2.19 16.57
CA LYS A 269 -10.18 -3.60 16.98
C LYS A 269 -10.93 -4.51 15.99
N SER A 270 -12.05 -4.05 15.43
CA SER A 270 -12.84 -4.81 14.47
C SER A 270 -12.09 -5.10 13.18
N PHE A 271 -11.44 -4.08 12.59
CA PHE A 271 -10.65 -4.24 11.36
C PHE A 271 -9.37 -5.06 11.57
N PHE A 272 -8.73 -4.97 12.75
CA PHE A 272 -7.53 -5.75 13.05
C PHE A 272 -7.81 -7.13 13.69
N SER A 273 -9.08 -7.47 13.90
CA SER A 273 -9.51 -8.69 14.59
C SER A 273 -8.87 -8.87 15.98
N ILE A 274 -8.98 -7.84 16.80
CA ILE A 274 -8.48 -7.82 18.17
C ILE A 274 -9.66 -7.83 19.14
N VAL A 275 -9.60 -8.70 20.15
CA VAL A 275 -10.59 -8.76 21.24
C VAL A 275 -9.93 -8.37 22.57
N GLY A 276 -10.74 -8.01 23.56
CA GLY A 276 -10.29 -7.52 24.87
C GLY A 276 -10.49 -6.01 25.04
N ASP A 277 -10.52 -5.56 26.29
CA ASP A 277 -10.91 -4.18 26.65
C ASP A 277 -9.75 -3.39 27.26
N THR A 278 -8.69 -4.08 27.68
CA THR A 278 -7.49 -3.47 28.25
C THR A 278 -6.24 -3.92 27.50
N PRO A 279 -5.15 -3.14 27.50
CA PRO A 279 -3.89 -3.50 26.83
C PRO A 279 -3.35 -4.90 27.20
N GLU A 280 -3.60 -5.35 28.43
CA GLU A 280 -3.18 -6.65 28.95
C GLU A 280 -4.03 -7.79 28.41
N THR A 281 -5.31 -7.53 28.15
CA THR A 281 -6.29 -8.52 27.67
C THR A 281 -6.40 -8.58 26.15
N LEU A 282 -5.81 -7.60 25.43
CA LEU A 282 -5.79 -7.57 23.97
C LEU A 282 -5.22 -8.87 23.37
N THR A 283 -6.05 -9.55 22.59
CA THR A 283 -5.75 -10.82 21.94
C THR A 283 -6.13 -10.74 20.48
N TRP A 284 -5.22 -11.14 19.60
CA TRP A 284 -5.47 -11.24 18.17
C TRP A 284 -6.19 -12.54 17.84
N VAL A 285 -7.24 -12.45 17.03
CA VAL A 285 -8.01 -13.58 16.53
C VAL A 285 -7.79 -13.64 15.01
N PRO A 286 -6.85 -14.46 14.52
CA PRO A 286 -6.44 -14.43 13.12
C PRO A 286 -7.61 -14.69 12.16
N GLY A 287 -7.71 -13.88 11.10
CA GLY A 287 -8.65 -14.09 10.00
C GLY A 287 -10.10 -13.68 10.29
N GLU A 288 -10.40 -13.19 11.48
CA GLU A 288 -11.75 -12.78 11.92
C GLU A 288 -12.02 -11.28 11.74
N GLU A 289 -11.24 -10.59 10.89
CA GLU A 289 -11.38 -9.15 10.62
C GLU A 289 -12.77 -8.82 10.07
N ARG A 290 -13.38 -7.71 10.52
CA ARG A 290 -14.75 -7.34 10.13
C ARG A 290 -14.89 -5.86 9.79
N ILE A 291 -15.80 -5.58 8.86
CA ILE A 291 -16.36 -4.23 8.69
C ILE A 291 -17.45 -4.08 9.77
N PRO A 292 -17.37 -3.06 10.65
CA PRO A 292 -18.41 -2.82 11.65
C PRO A 292 -19.78 -2.55 11.02
N SER A 293 -20.85 -2.83 11.75
CA SER A 293 -22.19 -2.38 11.36
C SER A 293 -22.28 -0.86 11.33
N ASN A 294 -23.06 -0.31 10.40
CA ASN A 294 -23.22 1.14 10.23
C ASN A 294 -21.88 1.87 9.99
N TRP A 295 -21.00 1.24 9.21
CA TRP A 295 -19.74 1.81 8.80
C TRP A 295 -19.86 2.45 7.41
N TYR A 296 -19.44 3.71 7.32
CA TYR A 296 -19.54 4.53 6.12
C TYR A 296 -18.13 4.84 5.61
N LYS A 297 -17.87 4.50 4.34
CA LYS A 297 -16.58 4.72 3.68
C LYS A 297 -16.27 6.21 3.49
N PRO A 298 -14.99 6.59 3.28
CA PRO A 298 -14.62 7.99 3.04
C PRO A 298 -15.37 8.59 1.84
N PRO A 299 -15.74 9.89 1.89
CA PRO A 299 -16.52 10.52 0.83
C PRO A 299 -15.70 10.89 -0.41
N THR A 300 -14.38 11.03 -0.28
CA THR A 300 -13.49 11.41 -1.39
C THR A 300 -12.57 10.24 -1.73
N PRO A 301 -12.41 9.90 -3.03
CA PRO A 301 -11.47 8.88 -3.44
C PRO A 301 -10.04 9.17 -2.99
N TYR A 302 -9.35 8.17 -2.43
CA TYR A 302 -7.95 8.28 -2.00
C TYR A 302 -7.00 7.89 -3.14
N THR A 303 -6.40 8.90 -3.77
CA THR A 303 -5.65 8.77 -5.04
C THR A 303 -4.16 8.51 -4.82
N LEU A 304 -3.44 8.21 -5.91
CA LEU A 304 -2.00 7.98 -5.85
C LEU A 304 -1.26 9.26 -5.44
N VAL A 305 -1.81 10.43 -5.79
CA VAL A 305 -1.31 11.73 -5.33
C VAL A 305 -1.38 11.83 -3.82
N ASP A 306 -2.50 11.40 -3.22
CA ASP A 306 -2.67 11.41 -1.76
C ASP A 306 -1.66 10.47 -1.09
N VAL A 307 -1.40 9.29 -1.65
CA VAL A 307 -0.35 8.37 -1.17
C VAL A 307 1.00 9.08 -1.10
N VAL A 308 1.46 9.67 -2.22
CA VAL A 308 2.80 10.27 -2.29
C VAL A 308 2.91 11.48 -1.37
N ALA A 309 1.90 12.36 -1.38
CA ALA A 309 1.87 13.54 -0.54
C ALA A 309 1.90 13.19 0.96
N GLU A 310 1.14 12.19 1.39
CA GLU A 310 1.12 11.76 2.78
C GLU A 310 2.40 11.01 3.19
N VAL A 311 3.01 10.20 2.30
CA VAL A 311 4.33 9.59 2.58
C VAL A 311 5.40 10.67 2.78
N VAL A 312 5.45 11.69 1.93
CA VAL A 312 6.37 12.83 2.10
C VAL A 312 6.10 13.56 3.42
N ALA A 313 4.83 13.81 3.75
CA ALA A 313 4.47 14.44 5.02
C ALA A 313 4.90 13.61 6.24
N VAL A 314 4.76 12.28 6.19
CA VAL A 314 5.24 11.38 7.26
C VAL A 314 6.77 11.46 7.39
N ILE A 315 7.51 11.46 6.29
CA ILE A 315 8.98 11.57 6.32
C ILE A 315 9.43 12.90 6.93
N LEU A 316 8.75 14.00 6.62
CA LEU A 316 9.03 15.31 7.20
C LEU A 316 8.71 15.36 8.70
N ALA A 317 7.64 14.70 9.14
CA ALA A 317 7.27 14.63 10.56
C ALA A 317 8.13 13.65 11.36
N VAL A 318 8.54 12.54 10.72
CA VAL A 318 9.32 11.45 11.29
C VAL A 318 10.46 11.13 10.33
N PRO A 319 11.63 11.79 10.48
CA PRO A 319 12.79 11.57 9.60
C PRO A 319 13.25 10.10 9.56
N ALA A 320 12.95 9.31 10.60
CA ALA A 320 13.21 7.87 10.62
C ALA A 320 12.46 7.11 9.51
N ALA A 321 11.27 7.57 9.10
CA ALA A 321 10.49 7.00 8.02
C ALA A 321 11.06 7.30 6.62
N GLY A 322 12.00 8.23 6.52
CA GLY A 322 12.76 8.52 5.30
C GLY A 322 14.12 7.82 5.22
N LYS A 323 14.52 7.08 6.28
CA LYS A 323 15.72 6.26 6.23
C LYS A 323 15.49 5.12 5.27
N ILE A 324 16.50 4.73 4.50
CA ILE A 324 16.43 3.53 3.66
C ILE A 324 17.72 2.74 3.87
N GLY A 325 17.60 1.45 4.17
CA GLY A 325 18.72 0.64 4.66
C GLY A 325 18.27 -0.41 5.65
N GLY A 326 19.15 -0.83 6.56
CA GLY A 326 18.82 -1.92 7.47
C GLY A 326 19.89 -2.21 8.50
N ASN A 327 19.56 -3.11 9.42
CA ASN A 327 20.50 -3.68 10.37
C ASN A 327 21.46 -4.63 9.68
N THR A 328 22.73 -4.65 10.11
CA THR A 328 23.82 -5.43 9.51
C THR A 328 24.08 -6.72 10.31
N GLY A 329 23.04 -7.50 10.58
CA GLY A 329 23.13 -8.80 11.27
C GLY A 329 23.16 -8.72 12.80
N LYS A 330 22.93 -7.52 13.38
CA LYS A 330 22.78 -7.28 14.82
C LYS A 330 21.67 -6.26 15.08
N VAL A 331 21.02 -6.31 16.23
CA VAL A 331 20.10 -5.24 16.64
C VAL A 331 20.87 -3.92 16.80
N ASP A 332 20.18 -2.79 16.65
CA ASP A 332 20.74 -1.44 16.80
C ASP A 332 21.96 -1.17 15.90
N SER A 333 21.99 -1.76 14.70
CA SER A 333 23.09 -1.62 13.73
C SER A 333 22.65 -1.02 12.40
N PHE A 334 21.62 -0.16 12.43
CA PHE A 334 21.01 0.37 11.21
C PHE A 334 22.01 1.24 10.43
N VAL A 335 22.30 0.83 9.20
CA VAL A 335 23.09 1.60 8.23
C VAL A 335 22.18 2.00 7.08
N GLY A 336 22.19 3.28 6.74
CA GLY A 336 21.51 3.78 5.53
C GLY A 336 22.37 3.53 4.28
N PHE A 337 21.75 3.44 3.11
CA PHE A 337 22.50 3.43 1.85
C PHE A 337 22.53 4.81 1.20
N ASP A 338 23.52 5.01 0.32
CA ASP A 338 23.65 6.24 -0.47
C ASP A 338 22.79 6.17 -1.75
N VAL A 339 21.76 7.01 -1.80
CA VAL A 339 20.85 7.15 -2.96
C VAL A 339 21.61 7.54 -4.23
N ALA A 340 22.67 8.33 -4.11
CA ALA A 340 23.50 8.71 -5.26
C ALA A 340 24.25 7.51 -5.82
N ASN A 341 24.76 6.62 -4.97
CA ASN A 341 25.37 5.38 -5.42
C ASN A 341 24.36 4.47 -6.16
N VAL A 342 23.15 4.33 -5.62
CA VAL A 342 22.11 3.48 -6.23
C VAL A 342 21.68 4.01 -7.60
N THR A 343 21.55 5.33 -7.74
CA THR A 343 21.02 5.97 -8.96
C THR A 343 22.10 6.42 -9.95
N GLY A 344 23.39 6.19 -9.66
CA GLY A 344 24.49 6.71 -10.47
C GLY A 344 24.60 8.25 -10.43
N GLY A 345 24.14 8.87 -9.34
CA GLY A 345 24.20 10.30 -9.09
C GLY A 345 23.01 11.11 -9.63
N VAL A 346 22.02 10.46 -10.25
CA VAL A 346 20.81 11.13 -10.77
C VAL A 346 19.95 11.71 -9.64
N LEU A 347 19.84 10.98 -8.53
CA LEU A 347 19.18 11.44 -7.30
C LEU A 347 20.15 11.35 -6.14
N ASN A 348 19.92 12.16 -5.11
CA ASN A 348 20.68 12.15 -3.86
C ASN A 348 19.76 12.48 -2.68
N ALA A 349 20.29 12.47 -1.46
CA ALA A 349 19.50 12.73 -0.26
C ALA A 349 18.78 14.10 -0.28
N GLN A 350 19.33 15.11 -0.97
CA GLN A 350 18.75 16.46 -1.05
C GLN A 350 17.61 16.52 -2.07
N THR A 351 17.79 15.87 -3.22
CA THR A 351 16.84 15.89 -4.35
C THR A 351 15.77 14.81 -4.25
N LEU A 352 15.96 13.80 -3.38
CA LEU A 352 15.04 12.67 -3.26
C LEU A 352 13.62 13.11 -2.86
N LEU A 353 13.49 14.14 -2.02
CA LEU A 353 12.20 14.64 -1.58
C LEU A 353 11.61 15.70 -2.53
N GLU A 354 12.32 16.10 -3.59
CA GLU A 354 11.80 17.07 -4.56
C GLU A 354 10.76 16.41 -5.48
N GLY A 355 9.58 17.00 -5.56
CA GLY A 355 8.49 16.52 -6.41
C GLY A 355 8.18 15.03 -6.22
N ASN A 356 8.21 14.27 -7.32
CA ASN A 356 7.92 12.83 -7.36
C ASN A 356 9.15 11.94 -7.17
N ASN A 357 10.35 12.50 -6.96
CA ASN A 357 11.61 11.75 -7.03
C ASN A 357 11.64 10.56 -6.08
N LEU A 358 11.09 10.71 -4.87
CA LEU A 358 10.99 9.65 -3.87
C LEU A 358 10.22 8.44 -4.40
N PHE A 359 9.02 8.69 -4.94
CA PHE A 359 8.16 7.63 -5.45
C PHE A 359 8.78 7.00 -6.70
N CYS A 360 9.38 7.79 -7.59
CA CYS A 360 10.05 7.30 -8.78
C CYS A 360 11.27 6.42 -8.44
N PHE A 361 12.07 6.84 -7.46
CA PHE A 361 13.18 6.04 -6.94
C PHE A 361 12.70 4.72 -6.34
N ALA A 362 11.70 4.78 -5.46
CA ALA A 362 11.10 3.62 -4.82
C ALA A 362 10.50 2.65 -5.86
N TYR A 363 9.76 3.16 -6.84
CA TYR A 363 9.15 2.35 -7.88
C TYR A 363 10.20 1.74 -8.82
N ALA A 364 11.21 2.50 -9.21
CA ALA A 364 12.27 2.00 -10.09
C ALA A 364 13.07 0.88 -9.42
N THR A 365 13.38 1.02 -8.13
CA THR A 365 14.05 -0.03 -7.33
C THR A 365 13.14 -1.25 -7.14
N ALA A 366 11.84 -1.08 -6.89
CA ALA A 366 10.87 -2.17 -6.86
C ALA A 366 10.85 -2.96 -8.18
N ARG A 367 10.71 -2.25 -9.30
CA ARG A 367 10.71 -2.83 -10.65
C ARG A 367 12.02 -3.56 -10.97
N ALA A 368 13.15 -3.01 -10.54
CA ALA A 368 14.46 -3.63 -10.72
C ALA A 368 14.70 -4.85 -9.82
N GLY A 369 13.96 -5.00 -8.72
CA GLY A 369 13.99 -6.18 -7.86
C GLY A 369 13.22 -7.38 -8.40
N ILE A 370 12.27 -7.18 -9.32
CA ILE A 370 11.40 -8.24 -9.89
C ILE A 370 12.19 -9.46 -10.41
N PRO A 371 13.30 -9.33 -11.17
CA PRO A 371 14.09 -10.47 -11.61
C PRO A 371 14.56 -11.38 -10.46
N THR A 372 14.99 -10.78 -9.36
CA THR A 372 15.46 -11.50 -8.16
C THR A 372 14.30 -12.20 -7.47
N ILE A 373 13.15 -11.52 -7.34
CA ILE A 373 11.92 -12.08 -6.75
C ILE A 373 11.45 -13.32 -7.52
N LEU A 374 11.51 -13.27 -8.85
CA LEU A 374 11.04 -14.36 -9.72
C LEU A 374 12.10 -15.45 -9.98
N GLY A 375 13.28 -15.36 -9.35
CA GLY A 375 14.35 -16.35 -9.50
C GLY A 375 15.00 -16.38 -10.90
N GLY A 376 14.95 -15.28 -11.65
CA GLY A 376 15.68 -15.13 -12.92
C GLY A 376 15.11 -15.87 -14.14
N LEU A 377 13.87 -16.37 -14.08
CA LEU A 377 13.21 -17.03 -15.20
C LEU A 377 12.88 -16.01 -16.33
N VAL A 378 13.71 -16.01 -17.38
CA VAL A 378 13.74 -14.98 -18.45
C VAL A 378 12.40 -14.78 -19.17
N CYS A 379 11.67 -15.86 -19.47
CA CYS A 379 10.38 -15.77 -20.18
C CYS A 379 9.29 -15.13 -19.31
N THR A 380 9.28 -15.42 -18.02
CA THR A 380 8.33 -14.87 -17.04
C THR A 380 8.64 -13.41 -16.74
N LEU A 381 9.93 -13.07 -16.68
CA LEU A 381 10.36 -11.72 -16.43
C LEU A 381 9.83 -10.74 -17.49
N GLY A 382 9.94 -11.08 -18.78
CA GLY A 382 9.42 -10.24 -19.86
C GLY A 382 7.90 -10.05 -19.81
N GLN A 383 7.15 -11.11 -19.48
CA GLN A 383 5.70 -11.07 -19.35
C GLN A 383 5.26 -10.26 -18.14
N THR A 384 5.89 -10.46 -16.98
CA THR A 384 5.61 -9.72 -15.75
C THR A 384 5.90 -8.23 -15.91
N LEU A 385 7.08 -7.89 -16.44
CA LEU A 385 7.45 -6.50 -16.68
C LEU A 385 6.53 -5.86 -17.73
N GLY A 386 6.23 -6.55 -18.83
CA GLY A 386 5.30 -6.07 -19.84
C GLY A 386 3.88 -5.88 -19.32
N PHE A 387 3.40 -6.80 -18.46
CA PHE A 387 2.12 -6.66 -17.76
C PHE A 387 2.10 -5.42 -16.88
N LEU A 388 3.09 -5.28 -15.98
CA LEU A 388 3.19 -4.16 -15.06
C LEU A 388 3.27 -2.82 -15.82
N ASP A 389 4.15 -2.75 -16.82
CA ASP A 389 4.31 -1.57 -17.67
C ASP A 389 3.01 -1.23 -18.41
N SER A 390 2.27 -2.23 -18.91
CA SER A 390 0.99 -2.00 -19.61
C SER A 390 -0.10 -1.44 -18.70
N LYS A 391 -0.18 -1.90 -17.44
CA LYS A 391 -1.16 -1.40 -16.46
C LYS A 391 -0.81 -0.01 -15.97
N LEU A 392 0.47 0.32 -15.95
CA LEU A 392 0.99 1.57 -15.42
C LEU A 392 1.32 2.60 -16.51
N ALA A 393 1.18 2.27 -17.79
CA ALA A 393 1.46 3.17 -18.91
C ALA A 393 0.62 4.46 -18.90
N GLY A 394 -0.57 4.43 -18.31
CA GLY A 394 -1.40 5.62 -18.11
C GLY A 394 -1.05 6.45 -16.88
N ILE A 395 -0.24 5.91 -15.95
CA ILE A 395 0.03 6.47 -14.63
C ILE A 395 1.48 6.97 -14.54
N LEU A 396 2.46 6.13 -14.92
CA LEU A 396 3.89 6.43 -14.78
C LEU A 396 4.37 7.63 -15.61
N PRO A 397 3.97 7.79 -16.90
CA PRO A 397 4.40 8.97 -17.66
C PRO A 397 3.82 10.27 -17.10
N GLN A 398 2.66 10.20 -16.45
CA GLN A 398 2.05 11.36 -15.80
C GLN A 398 2.79 11.77 -14.54
N LEU A 399 3.50 10.84 -13.88
CA LEU A 399 4.32 11.20 -12.72
C LEU A 399 5.51 12.06 -13.14
N GLY A 400 6.09 11.88 -14.34
CA GLY A 400 7.25 12.64 -14.79
C GLY A 400 8.57 12.16 -14.16
N CYS A 401 8.72 10.85 -13.95
CA CYS A 401 9.90 10.30 -13.28
C CYS A 401 11.21 10.57 -14.04
N PRO A 402 12.31 10.90 -13.34
CA PRO A 402 13.62 11.00 -13.97
C PRO A 402 14.05 9.65 -14.57
N GLN A 403 14.84 9.69 -15.65
CA GLN A 403 15.39 8.46 -16.22
C GLN A 403 16.47 7.89 -15.29
N LEU A 404 16.22 6.69 -14.77
CA LEU A 404 17.13 5.93 -13.92
C LEU A 404 17.66 4.73 -14.72
N ASP A 405 18.56 5.01 -15.68
CA ASP A 405 18.97 4.05 -16.72
C ASP A 405 19.71 2.81 -16.18
N LYS A 406 20.41 2.95 -15.04
CA LYS A 406 21.11 1.86 -14.36
C LYS A 406 21.02 2.04 -12.86
N LEU A 407 20.32 1.11 -12.20
CA LEU A 407 20.32 1.03 -10.74
C LEU A 407 21.42 0.08 -10.27
N ASN A 408 22.25 0.54 -9.34
CA ASN A 408 23.23 -0.30 -8.65
C ASN A 408 22.55 -1.12 -7.55
N LEU A 409 22.01 -2.28 -7.92
CA LEU A 409 21.32 -3.17 -6.97
C LEU A 409 22.29 -3.84 -5.97
N ASP A 410 23.57 -3.96 -6.31
CA ASP A 410 24.57 -4.56 -5.41
C ASP A 410 24.75 -3.75 -4.12
N ALA A 411 24.41 -2.46 -4.15
CA ALA A 411 24.38 -1.61 -2.97
C ALA A 411 23.43 -2.13 -1.86
N PHE A 412 22.46 -2.98 -2.21
CA PHE A 412 21.54 -3.61 -1.25
C PHE A 412 22.07 -4.91 -0.63
N ASN A 413 23.08 -5.56 -1.22
CA ASN A 413 23.61 -6.86 -0.77
C ASN A 413 24.24 -6.82 0.62
N GLN A 414 24.57 -5.63 1.13
CA GLN A 414 25.09 -5.45 2.48
C GLN A 414 24.04 -5.67 3.58
N PHE A 415 22.75 -5.60 3.22
CA PHE A 415 21.67 -5.85 4.16
C PHE A 415 21.33 -7.33 4.09
N PRO A 416 21.46 -8.08 5.20
CA PRO A 416 21.16 -9.51 5.19
C PRO A 416 19.71 -9.75 4.75
N GLY A 417 18.80 -8.83 5.08
CA GLY A 417 17.36 -9.00 4.88
C GLY A 417 16.90 -10.33 5.45
N ARG A 418 15.71 -10.77 5.04
CA ARG A 418 15.32 -12.18 5.19
C ARG A 418 15.02 -12.74 3.81
N GLY A 419 15.62 -13.90 3.52
CA GLY A 419 15.18 -14.82 2.48
C GLY A 419 13.95 -15.60 2.91
#